data_AF-A0A3N1WR18-F1
#
_entry.id   AF-A0A3N1WR18-F1
#
_cell.length_a   1.000
_cell.length_b   1.000
_cell.length_c   1.000
_cell.angle_alpha   90.00
_cell.angle_beta   90.00
_cell.angle_gamma   90.00
#
_symmetry.space_group_name_H-M   'P 1'
#
loop_
_entity.id
_entity.type
_entity.pdbx_description
1 polymer ?
#
loop_
_entity_poly.entity_id
_entity_poly.type
_entity_poly.pdbx_seq_one_letter_code
_entity_poly.pdbx_strand_id
1 'polypeptide(L)'
;MSVDISGKVIVSFETEDEDEDEIEISAEEFEVEYLSSGERQLGPENCYQIYYESDSFSLRKEIYEYPAGVLNSGSEWTTENCTVTVDDLDIEIGLSDEQDPEDEEN
;
A
#
# COMPACT_ATOMS: atom_id res chain seq x y z
N MET A 1 14.61 -1.86 -0.59
CA MET A 1 13.53 -0.94 -0.19
C MET A 1 12.43 -1.75 0.43
N SER A 2 11.84 -1.21 1.49
CA SER A 2 10.67 -1.78 2.16
C SER A 2 9.55 -0.75 2.09
N VAL A 3 8.37 -1.20 1.65
CA VAL A 3 7.13 -0.44 1.80
C VAL A 3 6.50 -0.95 3.10
N ASP A 4 6.37 -0.05 4.07
CA ASP A 4 5.70 -0.33 5.32
C ASP A 4 4.29 0.24 5.25
N ILE A 5 3.31 -0.56 5.67
CA ILE A 5 1.91 -0.17 5.69
C ILE A 5 1.43 -0.44 7.10
N SER A 6 0.82 0.58 7.71
CA SER A 6 0.29 0.47 9.07
C SER A 6 -1.12 1.04 9.17
N GLY A 7 -1.87 0.55 10.15
CA GLY A 7 -3.24 0.97 10.41
C GLY A 7 -4.29 0.10 9.71
N LYS A 8 -5.37 0.70 9.22
CA LYS A 8 -6.56 -0.03 8.74
C LYS A 8 -7.41 0.71 7.70
N VAL A 9 -8.13 -0.05 6.90
CA VAL A 9 -9.12 0.43 5.92
C VAL A 9 -10.50 -0.10 6.26
N ILE A 10 -11.53 0.75 6.16
CA ILE A 10 -12.93 0.33 6.32
C ILE A 10 -13.57 0.33 4.94
N VAL A 11 -14.13 -0.82 4.56
CA VAL A 11 -14.86 -0.99 3.29
C VAL A 11 -16.32 -1.11 3.61
N SER A 12 -17.15 -0.28 2.97
CA SER A 12 -18.60 -0.35 3.08
C SER A 12 -19.23 -0.77 1.76
N PHE A 13 -20.26 -1.61 1.86
CA PHE A 13 -21.02 -2.11 0.72
C PHE A 13 -22.37 -1.43 0.70
N GLU A 14 -22.75 -0.83 -0.43
CA GLU A 14 -24.12 -0.38 -0.64
C GLU A 14 -24.98 -1.64 -0.86
N THR A 15 -25.69 -2.08 0.18
CA THR A 15 -26.67 -3.17 0.06
C THR A 15 -28.08 -2.61 -0.15
N GLU A 16 -28.98 -3.40 -0.74
CA GLU A 16 -30.38 -2.97 -0.97
C GLU A 16 -31.20 -2.90 0.34
N ASP A 17 -30.68 -3.50 1.41
CA ASP A 17 -31.22 -3.40 2.76
C ASP A 17 -30.56 -2.22 3.48
N GLU A 18 -31.29 -1.51 4.35
CA GLU A 18 -30.82 -0.31 5.07
C GLU A 18 -29.66 -0.58 6.07
N ASP A 19 -29.08 -1.77 6.04
CA ASP A 19 -27.93 -2.18 6.84
C ASP A 19 -26.65 -2.03 6.01
N GLU A 20 -25.80 -1.09 6.43
CA GLU A 20 -24.46 -0.91 5.87
C GLU A 20 -23.54 -2.01 6.45
N ASP A 21 -23.20 -3.01 5.63
CA ASP A 21 -22.15 -3.97 5.98
C ASP A 21 -20.78 -3.27 5.86
N GLU A 22 -20.04 -3.23 6.96
CA GLU A 22 -18.68 -2.69 7.04
C GLU A 22 -17.67 -3.81 7.31
N ILE A 23 -16.59 -3.83 6.53
CA ILE A 23 -15.46 -4.75 6.72
C ILE A 23 -14.22 -3.93 7.07
N GLU A 24 -13.59 -4.28 8.19
CA GLU A 24 -12.30 -3.73 8.59
C GLU A 24 -11.17 -4.63 8.04
N ILE A 25 -10.25 -4.02 7.30
CA ILE A 25 -9.08 -4.69 6.72
C ILE A 25 -7.84 -4.10 7.40
N SER A 26 -7.06 -4.97 8.03
CA SER A 26 -5.81 -4.56 8.68
C SER A 26 -4.72 -4.34 7.63
N ALA A 27 -3.81 -3.39 7.88
CA ALA A 27 -2.67 -3.13 7.01
C ALA A 27 -1.85 -4.39 6.68
N GLU A 28 -1.75 -5.32 7.63
CA GLU A 28 -1.05 -6.61 7.48
C GLU A 28 -1.68 -7.54 6.45
N GLU A 29 -2.94 -7.33 6.06
CA GLU A 29 -3.61 -8.11 5.02
C GLU A 29 -3.37 -7.58 3.61
N PHE A 30 -2.79 -6.39 3.48
CA PHE A 30 -2.43 -5.86 2.17
C PHE A 30 -1.12 -6.46 1.68
N GLU A 31 -1.11 -6.82 0.40
CA GLU A 31 0.10 -7.21 -0.30
C GLU A 31 0.67 -6.03 -1.09
N VAL A 32 1.99 -6.05 -1.31
CA VAL A 32 2.70 -5.03 -2.08
C VAL A 32 3.45 -5.68 -3.22
N GLU A 33 3.14 -5.28 -4.45
CA GLU A 33 3.83 -5.72 -5.66
C GLU A 33 4.60 -4.57 -6.30
N TYR A 34 5.80 -4.84 -6.79
CA TYR A 34 6.53 -3.90 -7.65
C TYR A 34 6.02 -4.01 -9.09
N LEU A 35 5.56 -2.89 -9.66
CA LEU A 35 5.03 -2.86 -11.01
C LEU A 35 6.07 -2.44 -12.05
N SER A 36 6.74 -1.32 -11.83
CA SER A 36 7.64 -0.74 -12.85
C SER A 36 8.60 0.29 -12.29
N SER A 37 9.59 0.68 -13.09
CA SER A 37 10.45 1.84 -12.82
C SER A 37 10.69 2.68 -14.07
N GLY A 38 10.86 3.98 -13.87
CA GLY A 38 11.15 4.95 -14.92
C GLY A 38 12.35 5.83 -14.57
N GLU A 39 13.29 6.02 -15.50
CA GLU A 39 14.45 6.89 -15.27
C GLU A 39 14.05 8.36 -15.17
N ARG A 40 14.46 9.02 -14.08
CA ARG A 40 14.32 10.48 -13.87
C ARG A 40 15.66 11.09 -13.46
N GLN A 41 15.67 12.42 -13.27
CA GLN A 41 16.90 13.19 -13.05
C GLN A 41 17.68 12.79 -11.78
N LEU A 42 16.99 12.35 -10.72
CA LEU A 42 17.58 12.01 -9.42
C LEU A 42 17.60 10.51 -9.14
N GLY A 43 17.42 9.68 -10.18
CA GLY A 43 17.32 8.22 -10.06
C GLY A 43 16.03 7.67 -10.65
N PRO A 44 15.78 6.36 -10.50
CA PRO A 44 14.53 5.76 -10.92
C PRO A 44 13.38 6.25 -10.05
N GLU A 45 12.22 6.48 -10.66
CA GLU A 45 10.93 6.50 -9.98
C GLU A 45 10.39 5.07 -10.00
N ASN A 46 10.17 4.49 -8.81
CA ASN A 46 9.64 3.14 -8.67
C ASN A 46 8.14 3.20 -8.42
N CYS A 47 7.38 2.33 -9.08
CA CYS A 47 5.94 2.20 -8.89
C CYS A 47 5.63 0.86 -8.22
N TYR A 48 4.88 0.92 -7.13
CA TYR A 48 4.40 -0.23 -6.37
C TYR A 48 2.87 -0.22 -6.35
N GLN A 49 2.25 -1.40 -6.30
CA GLN A 49 0.83 -1.59 -6.09
C GLN A 49 0.60 -2.21 -4.72
N ILE A 50 -0.17 -1.51 -3.90
CA ILE A 50 -0.78 -2.04 -2.69
C ILE A 50 -2.12 -2.64 -3.09
N TYR A 51 -2.37 -3.89 -2.75
CA TYR A 51 -3.64 -4.53 -3.06
C TYR A 51 -4.14 -5.46 -1.96
N TYR A 52 -5.45 -5.62 -1.94
CA TYR A 52 -6.16 -6.62 -1.16
C TYR A 52 -7.14 -7.33 -2.10
N GLU A 53 -7.17 -8.65 -2.06
CA GLU A 53 -8.08 -9.46 -2.87
C GLU A 53 -8.84 -10.44 -1.98
N SER A 54 -10.17 -10.42 -2.08
CA SER A 54 -11.07 -11.38 -1.45
C SER A 54 -11.98 -12.02 -2.50
N ASP A 55 -12.74 -13.04 -2.11
CA ASP A 55 -13.75 -13.65 -2.99
C ASP A 55 -14.86 -12.68 -3.43
N SER A 56 -15.07 -11.56 -2.72
CA SER A 56 -16.21 -10.65 -2.95
C SER A 56 -15.82 -9.30 -3.54
N PHE A 57 -14.62 -8.80 -3.25
CA PHE A 57 -14.14 -7.50 -3.72
C PHE A 57 -12.61 -7.46 -3.75
N SER A 58 -12.08 -6.50 -4.51
CA SER A 58 -10.66 -6.19 -4.55
C SER A 58 -10.44 -4.70 -4.32
N LEU A 59 -9.34 -4.37 -3.65
CA LEU A 59 -8.85 -3.01 -3.44
C LEU A 59 -7.47 -2.90 -4.03
N ARG A 60 -7.22 -1.86 -4.83
CA ARG A 60 -5.89 -1.61 -5.42
C ARG A 60 -5.53 -0.14 -5.37
N LYS A 61 -4.29 0.17 -5.03
CA LYS A 61 -3.74 1.52 -5.05
C LYS A 61 -2.28 1.48 -5.49
N GLU A 62 -1.93 2.37 -6.39
CA GLU A 62 -0.53 2.55 -6.80
C GLU A 62 0.14 3.63 -5.95
N ILE A 63 1.41 3.41 -5.59
CA ILE A 63 2.27 4.37 -4.94
C ILE A 63 3.58 4.51 -5.72
N TYR A 64 4.12 5.73 -5.70
CA TYR A 64 5.30 6.10 -6.48
C TYR A 64 6.39 6.58 -5.52
N GLU A 65 7.58 5.99 -5.63
CA GLU A 65 8.78 6.34 -4.89
C GLU A 65 9.69 7.20 -5.77
N TYR A 66 9.95 8.45 -5.37
CA TYR A 66 10.95 9.30 -6.00
C TYR A 66 11.25 10.57 -5.16
N PRO A 67 12.53 10.85 -4.83
CA PRO A 67 13.72 10.03 -5.09
C PRO A 67 13.71 8.73 -4.27
N ALA A 68 14.71 7.87 -4.47
CA ALA A 68 14.79 6.58 -3.80
C ALA A 68 14.59 6.69 -2.27
N GLY A 69 13.70 5.88 -1.71
CA GLY A 69 13.33 5.90 -0.29
C GLY A 69 12.41 7.05 0.14
N VAL A 70 11.71 7.71 -0.80
CA VAL A 70 10.75 8.79 -0.50
C VAL A 70 9.43 8.52 -1.23
N LEU A 71 8.33 8.44 -0.49
CA LEU A 71 6.99 8.42 -1.06
C LEU A 71 6.71 9.76 -1.76
N ASN A 72 6.56 9.72 -3.08
CA ASN A 72 6.32 10.89 -3.92
C ASN A 72 4.82 11.16 -4.07
N SER A 73 4.05 10.14 -4.46
CA SER A 73 2.61 10.25 -4.67
C SER A 73 1.93 8.89 -4.60
N GLY A 74 0.61 8.88 -4.38
CA GLY A 74 -0.21 7.68 -4.50
C GLY A 74 -1.52 7.97 -5.23
N SER A 75 -2.00 6.99 -5.98
CA SER A 75 -3.30 7.01 -6.65
C SER A 75 -4.44 6.90 -5.64
N GLU A 76 -5.66 7.19 -6.10
CA GLU A 76 -6.88 6.85 -5.36
C GLU A 76 -7.08 5.32 -5.34
N TRP A 77 -7.84 4.84 -4.37
CA TRP A 77 -8.23 3.43 -4.33
C TRP A 77 -9.12 3.10 -5.51
N THR A 78 -8.74 2.06 -6.25
CA THR A 78 -9.58 1.42 -7.25
C THR A 78 -10.27 0.23 -6.60
N THR A 79 -11.58 0.18 -6.74
CA THR A 79 -12.43 -0.83 -6.10
C THR A 79 -13.36 -1.46 -7.13
N GLU A 80 -13.71 -2.71 -6.89
CA GLU A 80 -14.77 -3.39 -7.64
C GLU A 80 -15.90 -3.75 -6.67
N ASN A 81 -17.11 -3.25 -6.95
CA ASN A 81 -18.35 -3.57 -6.20
C ASN A 81 -18.40 -3.09 -4.73
N CYS A 82 -17.61 -2.08 -4.34
CA CYS A 82 -17.67 -1.50 -2.99
C CYS A 82 -17.22 -0.04 -2.94
N THR A 83 -17.59 0.64 -1.86
CA THR A 83 -17.09 1.97 -1.52
C THR A 83 -16.04 1.85 -0.42
N VAL A 84 -14.93 2.58 -0.54
CA VAL A 84 -13.84 2.55 0.43
C VAL A 84 -13.79 3.84 1.22
N THR A 85 -13.77 3.72 2.54
CA THR A 85 -13.46 4.81 3.45
C THR A 85 -12.14 4.50 4.15
N VAL A 86 -11.13 5.33 3.89
CA VAL A 86 -9.84 5.21 4.58
C VAL A 86 -9.96 5.92 5.92
N ASP A 87 -9.82 5.17 7.02
CA ASP A 87 -9.91 5.70 8.38
C ASP A 87 -8.53 6.14 8.90
N ASP A 88 -7.59 5.19 8.97
CA ASP A 88 -6.27 5.40 9.57
C ASP A 88 -5.25 4.50 8.86
N LEU A 89 -5.00 4.74 7.57
CA LEU A 89 -3.98 3.99 6.82
C LEU A 89 -2.78 4.89 6.54
N ASP A 90 -1.62 4.50 7.05
CA ASP A 90 -0.35 5.16 6.80
C ASP A 90 0.55 4.27 5.94
N ILE A 91 1.27 4.89 5.00
CA ILE A 91 2.12 4.20 4.03
C ILE A 91 3.46 4.92 4.03
N GLU A 92 4.51 4.22 4.43
CA GLU A 92 5.87 4.73 4.46
C GLU A 92 6.75 3.93 3.51
N ILE A 93 7.65 4.62 2.81
CA ILE A 93 8.68 3.98 2.00
C ILE A 93 10.03 4.24 2.66
N GLY A 94 10.69 3.17 3.04
CA GLY A 94 12.02 3.19 3.64
C GLY A 94 13.07 2.62 2.69
N LEU A 95 14.27 3.18 2.79
CA LEU A 95 15.45 2.41 2.45
C LEU A 95 15.48 1.25 3.44
N SER A 96 15.49 0.02 2.93
CA SER A 96 15.79 -1.13 3.79
C SER A 96 17.19 -0.87 4.29
N ASP A 97 17.37 -0.54 5.56
CA ASP A 97 18.69 -0.66 6.17
C ASP A 97 19.14 -2.08 5.88
N GLU A 98 20.10 -2.23 4.95
CA GLU A 98 20.97 -3.37 4.97
C GLU A 98 21.45 -3.43 6.42
N GLN A 99 20.99 -4.45 7.14
CA GLN A 99 21.61 -4.82 8.41
C GLN A 99 23.06 -5.08 8.05
N ASP A 100 23.91 -4.06 8.21
CA ASP A 100 25.36 -4.23 8.23
C ASP A 100 25.56 -5.27 9.34
N PRO A 101 25.93 -6.52 9.01
CA PRO A 101 26.35 -7.42 10.06
C PRO A 101 27.72 -6.89 10.45
N GLU A 102 27.75 -5.85 11.29
CA GLU A 102 28.99 -5.42 11.93
C GLU A 102 29.53 -6.67 12.60
N ASP A 103 30.61 -7.18 11.98
CA ASP A 103 31.45 -8.27 12.40
C ASP A 103 31.39 -8.45 13.92
N GLU A 104 30.84 -9.58 14.37
CA GLU A 104 31.12 -10.11 15.69
C GLU A 104 32.60 -10.54 15.70
N GLU A 105 33.52 -9.57 15.69
CA GLU A 105 34.94 -9.79 15.95
C GLU A 105 35.23 -9.64 17.45
N ASN A 106 35.48 -10.81 18.05
CA ASN A 106 36.18 -11.13 19.31
C ASN A 106 35.41 -11.14 20.64
#